data_AF-A0A7J2ZHK1-F1
#
_entry.id   AF-A0A7J2ZHK1-F1
#
_cell.length_a   1.000
_cell.length_b   1.000
_cell.length_c   1.000
_cell.angle_alpha   90.00
_cell.angle_beta   90.00
_cell.angle_gamma   90.00
#
_symmetry.space_group_name_H-M   'P 1'
#
loop_
_entity.id
_entity.type
_entity.pdbx_description
1 polymer ?
#
loop_
_entity_poly.entity_id
_entity_poly.type
_entity_poly.pdbx_seq_one_letter_code
_entity_poly.pdbx_strand_id
1 'polypeptide(L)' 'MVSDFCSQILDILRRNSGKMLESVLLDNLKNRGINATQREVRRALLKLEVMGYIRVTSLDEERKIIELVNSKESSA' A
#
# COMPACT_ATOMS: atom_id res chain seq x y z
N MET A 1 7.81 -8.86 11.88
CA MET A 1 8.08 -9.55 10.59
C MET A 1 7.04 -9.10 9.57
N VAL A 2 7.47 -8.50 8.46
CA VAL A 2 6.58 -8.12 7.34
C VAL A 2 6.21 -9.40 6.59
N SER A 3 4.91 -9.66 6.39
CA SER A 3 4.43 -10.84 5.67
C SER A 3 4.64 -10.68 4.16
N ASP A 4 4.78 -11.78 3.42
CA ASP A 4 5.01 -11.78 1.97
C ASP A 4 4.02 -10.87 1.20
N PHE A 5 2.74 -10.90 1.58
CA PHE A 5 1.73 -10.03 0.97
C PHE A 5 1.95 -8.54 1.22
N CYS A 6 2.44 -8.17 2.41
CA CYS A 6 2.80 -6.78 2.73
C CYS A 6 4.05 -6.35 1.94
N SER A 7 5.03 -7.25 1.77
CA SER A 7 6.21 -6.99 0.94
C SER A 7 5.82 -6.75 -0.52
N GLN A 8 4.89 -7.54 -1.06
CA GLN A 8 4.38 -7.34 -2.42
C GLN A 8 3.69 -5.98 -2.61
N ILE A 9 2.89 -5.54 -1.63
CA ILE A 9 2.25 -4.21 -1.65
C ILE A 9 3.32 -3.11 -1.65
N LEU A 10 4.31 -3.20 -0.76
CA LEU A 10 5.40 -2.21 -0.70
C LEU A 10 6.18 -2.16 -2.02
N ASP A 11 6.44 -3.30 -2.66
CA ASP A 11 7.13 -3.36 -3.94
C ASP A 11 6.29 -2.79 -5.10
N ILE A 12 4.97 -2.96 -5.08
CA ILE A 12 4.07 -2.28 -6.02
C ILE A 12 4.16 -0.77 -5.83
N LEU A 13 4.05 -0.29 -4.58
CA LEU A 13 4.12 1.13 -4.26
C LEU A 13 5.45 1.73 -4.70
N ARG A 14 6.59 1.09 -4.40
CA ARG A 14 7.93 1.56 -4.77
C ARG A 14 8.10 1.72 -6.27
N ARG A 15 7.53 0.82 -7.07
CA ARG A 15 7.60 0.88 -8.55
C ARG A 15 6.69 1.94 -9.17
N ASN A 16 5.70 2.41 -8.43
CA ASN A 16 4.70 3.38 -8.89
C ASN A 16 4.83 4.71 -8.13
N SER A 17 6.06 5.24 -8.06
CA SER A 17 6.38 6.55 -7.45
C SER A 17 6.02 6.69 -5.97
N GLY A 18 5.72 5.59 -5.28
CA GLY A 18 5.39 5.58 -3.85
C GLY A 18 4.00 6.11 -3.51
N LYS A 19 3.13 6.39 -4.47
CA LYS A 19 1.78 6.93 -4.22
C LYS A 19 0.77 6.41 -5.24
N MET A 20 -0.36 5.87 -4.77
CA MET A 20 -1.45 5.41 -5.65
C MET A 20 -2.79 5.32 -4.94
N LEU A 21 -3.87 5.13 -5.72
CA LEU A 21 -5.18 4.78 -5.18
C LEU A 21 -5.26 3.30 -4.77
N GLU A 22 -6.11 2.97 -3.80
CA GLU A 22 -6.41 1.59 -3.40
C GLU A 22 -6.91 0.75 -4.58
N SER A 23 -7.74 1.31 -5.46
CA SER A 23 -8.22 0.64 -6.68
C SER A 23 -7.06 0.27 -7.62
N VAL A 24 -6.13 1.20 -7.83
CA VAL A 24 -4.95 0.98 -8.67
C VAL A 24 -4.03 -0.09 -8.06
N LEU A 25 -3.91 -0.12 -6.72
CA LEU A 25 -3.17 -1.18 -6.03
C LEU A 25 -3.82 -2.56 -6.26
N LEU A 26 -5.15 -2.65 -6.15
CA LEU A 26 -5.90 -3.88 -6.40
C LEU A 26 -5.70 -4.38 -7.84
N ASP A 27 -5.77 -3.48 -8.82
CA ASP A 27 -5.52 -3.82 -10.22
C ASP A 27 -4.09 -4.32 -10.44
N ASN A 28 -3.10 -3.68 -9.80
CA ASN A 28 -1.70 -4.12 -9.87
C ASN A 28 -1.49 -5.51 -9.24
N LEU A 29 -2.15 -5.81 -8.11
CA LEU A 29 -2.10 -7.13 -7.48
C LEU A 29 -2.69 -8.19 -8.42
N LYS A 30 -3.85 -7.90 -9.00
CA LYS A 30 -4.50 -8.79 -9.97
C LYS A 30 -3.63 -9.04 -11.20
N ASN A 31 -2.99 -8.00 -11.74
CA ASN A 31 -2.07 -8.11 -12.88
C ASN A 31 -0.81 -8.93 -12.56
N ARG A 32 -0.45 -9.09 -11.28
CA ARG A 32 0.61 -10.00 -10.81
C ARG A 32 0.10 -11.43 -10.51
N GLY A 33 -1.15 -11.74 -10.82
CA GLY A 33 -1.79 -13.02 -10.50
C GLY A 33 -2.19 -13.16 -9.02
N ILE A 34 -2.18 -12.07 -8.25
CA ILE A 34 -2.56 -12.07 -6.84
C ILE A 34 -4.03 -11.67 -6.73
N ASN A 35 -4.91 -12.67 -6.63
CA ASN A 35 -6.35 -12.46 -6.43
C ASN A 35 -6.65 -12.21 -4.95
N ALA A 36 -6.36 -10.98 -4.49
CA ALA A 36 -6.71 -10.53 -3.14
C ALA A 36 -8.06 -9.81 -3.13
N THR A 37 -8.86 -10.07 -2.11
CA THR A 37 -10.07 -9.30 -1.83
C THR A 37 -9.71 -7.90 -1.30
N GLN A 38 -10.61 -6.94 -1.48
CA GLN A 38 -10.45 -5.60 -0.91
C GLN A 38 -10.26 -5.64 0.62
N ARG A 39 -10.93 -6.57 1.31
CA ARG A 39 -10.78 -6.75 2.76
C ARG A 39 -9.37 -7.19 3.15
N GLU A 40 -8.75 -8.09 2.38
CA GLU A 40 -7.38 -8.54 2.61
C GLU A 40 -6.36 -7.43 2.37
N VAL A 41 -6.53 -6.67 1.28
CA VAL A 41 -5.70 -5.50 1.00
C VAL A 41 -5.82 -4.48 2.14
N ARG A 42 -7.03 -4.13 2.58
CA ARG A 42 -7.26 -3.18 3.68
C ARG A 42 -6.61 -3.63 4.99
N ARG A 43 -6.68 -4.93 5.32
CA ARG A 43 -5.99 -5.49 6.49
C ARG A 43 -4.47 -5.35 6.38
N ALA A 44 -3.91 -5.61 5.21
CA ALA A 44 -2.48 -5.47 4.97
C ALA A 44 -2.03 -4.01 5.01
N LEU A 45 -2.80 -3.09 4.43
CA LEU A 45 -2.54 -1.65 4.49
C LEU A 45 -2.58 -1.14 5.93
N LEU A 46 -3.59 -1.53 6.72
CA LEU A 46 -3.66 -1.18 8.14
C LEU A 46 -2.40 -1.65 8.90
N LYS A 47 -1.95 -2.88 8.64
CA LYS A 47 -0.73 -3.41 9.26
C LYS A 47 0.51 -2.59 8.85
N LEU A 48 0.64 -2.26 7.56
CA LEU A 48 1.75 -1.45 7.05
C LEU A 48 1.74 -0.02 7.61
N GLU A 49 0.57 0.56 7.79
CA GLU A 49 0.38 1.90 8.35
C GLU A 49 0.74 1.95 9.84
N VAL A 50 0.29 0.97 10.64
CA VAL A 50 0.68 0.82 12.04
C VAL A 50 2.19 0.63 12.19
N MET A 51 2.83 -0.05 11.23
CA MET A 51 4.28 -0.23 11.20
C MET A 51 5.04 1.01 10.69
N GLY A 52 4.34 2.07 10.26
CA GLY A 52 4.93 3.32 9.80
C GLY A 52 5.53 3.26 8.38
N TYR A 53 5.22 2.24 7.59
CA TYR A 53 5.74 2.14 6.21
C TYR A 53 4.92 2.94 5.19
N ILE A 54 3.63 3.13 5.48
CA ILE A 54 2.70 3.82 4.59
C ILE A 54 1.80 4.77 5.36
N ARG A 55 1.16 5.68 4.64
CA ARG A 55 0.03 6.49 5.08
C ARG A 55 -1.16 6.22 4.18
N VAL A 56 -2.34 6.04 4.77
CA VAL A 56 -3.59 5.86 4.03
C VAL A 56 -4.50 7.06 4.27
N THR A 57 -4.80 7.82 3.22
CA THR A 57 -5.68 8.98 3.27
C THR A 57 -7.01 8.63 2.60
N SER A 58 -8.12 8.72 3.34
CA SER A 58 -9.46 8.57 2.74
C SER A 58 -9.87 9.89 2.07
N LEU A 59 -10.28 9.81 0.80
CA LEU A 59 -10.77 10.95 0.03
C LEU A 59 -12.30 11.07 0.13
N ASP A 60 -12.98 9.93 0.11
CA ASP A 60 -14.41 9.77 0.31
C ASP A 60 -14.67 8.39 0.95
N GLU A 61 -15.93 7.97 1.01
CA GLU A 61 -16.35 6.69 1.61
C GLU A 61 -15.73 5.46 0.91
N GLU A 62 -15.33 5.57 -0.36
CA GLU A 62 -14.86 4.46 -1.19
C GLU A 62 -13.40 4.62 -1.63
N ARG A 63 -12.91 5.84 -1.78
CA ARG A 63 -11.61 6.16 -2.38
C ARG A 63 -10.57 6.45 -1.32
N LYS A 64 -9.45 5.74 -1.42
CA LYS A 64 -8.29 5.91 -0.53
C LYS A 64 -7.02 6.08 -1.35
N ILE A 65 -6.19 7.03 -0.94
CA ILE A 65 -4.81 7.21 -1.40
C ILE A 65 -3.87 6.49 -0.43
N ILE A 66 -2.88 5.81 -0.97
CA ILE A 66 -1.83 5.10 -0.25
C ILE A 66 -0.49 5.73 -0.63
N GLU A 67 0.28 6.14 0.36
CA GLU A 67 1.59 6.78 0.19
C GLU A 67 2.65 6.01 0.98
N LEU A 68 3.81 5.75 0.38
CA LEU A 68 4.99 5.31 1.13
C LEU A 68 5.45 6.44 2.04
N VAL A 69 5.65 6.13 3.31
CA VAL A 69 6.34 7.02 4.23
C VAL A 69 7.82 6.83 3.95
N ASN A 70 8.48 7.89 3.47
CA ASN A 70 9.91 7.86 3.26
C ASN A 70 10.60 7.48 4.58
N SER A 71 11.31 6.37 4.60
CA SER A 71 12.39 6.15 5.57
C SER A 71 13.55 7.08 5.21
N LYS A 72 13.32 8.39 5.34
CA LYS A 72 14.30 9.47 5.32
C LYS A 72 13.81 10.59 6.24
N GLU A 73 13.90 10.36 7.55
CA GLU A 73 14.66 11.32 8.33
C GLU A 73 16.12 11.22 7.85
N SER A 74 16.83 12.35 7.77
CA SER A 74 18.18 12.51 7.22
C SER A 74 18.29 12.63 5.68
N SER A 75 17.87 13.79 5.17
CA SER A 75 18.65 14.53 4.17
C SER A 75 18.41 16.02 4.46
N ALA A 76 18.88 16.44 5.63
CA ALA A 76 19.18 17.82 6.00
C ALA A 76 20.66 17.86 6.38
#